data_AF-A0A5B0QX48-F1
#
_entry.id   AF-A0A5B0QX48-F1
#
_cell.length_a   1.000
_cell.length_b   1.000
_cell.length_c   1.000
_cell.angle_alpha   90.00
_cell.angle_beta   90.00
_cell.angle_gamma   90.00
#
_symmetry.space_group_name_H-M   'P 1'
#
loop_
_entity.id
_entity.type
_entity.pdbx_description
1 polymer ?
#
loop_
_entity_poly.entity_id
_entity_poly.type
_entity_poly.pdbx_seq_one_letter_code
_entity_poly.pdbx_strand_id
1 'polypeptide(L)'
;MVESLPPFTAQAQKIAQRQTTTEASFFLLGSLLGVFVLVGLLRAPFTIIYFITGRFKQGWTLRRNSQTSEVTSFRNWRVKGSRFTISGLKPRRTQQLFIEYLYWYNRVALQSVWRCQLLTLAKLLIALLYIMVVILSLFWKNWRADEFLSRFRRPAFIATVQLPLMFLLAMKNNICGFLGVGFERINFLHRLVGRTVVLCSIIHAVLILKVQVFPLRELFKQSTFMFGMISLATMIFLTLTSIGPIRKRFYQCFLAVHVLGYILLLFALWKHVEATHLVSNFWKTN
;
A
#
# COMPACT_ATOMS: atom_id res chain seq x y z
N MET A 1 -3.67 -1.73 -45.49
CA MET A 1 -3.23 -0.32 -45.43
C MET A 1 -3.66 0.23 -44.07
N VAL A 2 -2.72 0.47 -43.16
CA VAL A 2 -3.01 1.20 -41.92
C VAL A 2 -2.94 2.67 -42.30
N GLU A 3 -4.10 3.30 -42.43
CA GLU A 3 -4.21 4.73 -42.69
C GLU A 3 -3.53 5.46 -41.52
N SER A 4 -2.36 6.06 -41.79
CA SER A 4 -1.61 6.80 -40.78
C SER A 4 -2.43 8.03 -40.40
N LEU A 5 -3.00 8.02 -39.20
CA LEU A 5 -3.74 9.15 -38.64
C LEU A 5 -2.91 10.45 -38.75
N PRO A 6 -3.53 11.58 -39.18
CA PRO A 6 -2.79 12.83 -39.32
C PRO A 6 -2.16 13.25 -37.98
N PRO A 7 -1.00 13.93 -38.00
CA PRO A 7 -0.21 14.21 -36.79
C PRO A 7 -0.99 14.95 -35.69
N PHE A 8 -1.96 15.79 -36.07
CA PHE A 8 -2.85 16.50 -35.15
C PHE A 8 -3.75 15.55 -34.33
N THR A 9 -4.30 14.49 -34.94
CA THR A 9 -5.19 13.54 -34.23
C THR A 9 -4.39 12.62 -33.32
N ALA A 10 -3.18 12.21 -33.72
CA ALA A 10 -2.27 11.44 -32.87
C ALA A 10 -1.81 12.26 -31.64
N GLN A 11 -1.51 13.54 -31.82
CA GLN A 11 -1.16 14.45 -30.72
C GLN A 11 -2.33 14.67 -29.76
N ALA A 12 -3.54 14.91 -30.29
CA ALA A 12 -4.76 15.05 -29.49
C ALA A 12 -5.07 13.78 -28.67
N GLN A 13 -4.93 12.59 -29.27
CA GLN A 13 -5.09 11.31 -28.57
C GLN A 13 -4.08 11.12 -27.44
N LYS A 14 -2.81 11.48 -27.67
CA LYS A 14 -1.76 11.43 -26.64
C LYS A 14 -2.04 12.38 -25.47
N ILE A 15 -2.56 13.57 -25.75
CA ILE A 15 -2.97 14.55 -24.73
C ILE A 15 -4.17 14.01 -23.94
N ALA A 16 -5.21 13.50 -24.61
CA ALA A 16 -6.38 12.92 -23.97
C ALA A 16 -6.03 11.69 -23.10
N GLN A 17 -5.11 10.85 -23.56
CA GLN A 17 -4.59 9.74 -22.77
C GLN A 17 -3.82 10.22 -21.53
N ARG A 18 -3.00 11.27 -21.67
CA ARG A 18 -2.30 11.86 -20.52
C ARG A 18 -3.27 12.47 -19.52
N GLN A 19 -4.30 13.17 -19.98
CA GLN A 19 -5.31 13.77 -19.12
C GLN A 19 -6.11 12.71 -18.35
N THR A 20 -6.62 11.69 -19.04
CA THR A 20 -7.39 10.60 -18.40
C THR A 20 -6.55 9.79 -17.42
N THR A 21 -5.26 9.60 -17.70
CA THR A 21 -4.34 8.94 -16.75
C THR A 21 -4.08 9.82 -15.52
N THR A 22 -3.91 11.14 -15.67
CA THR A 22 -3.80 12.04 -14.52
C THR A 22 -5.08 12.10 -13.68
N GLU A 23 -6.26 12.16 -14.33
CA GLU A 23 -7.55 12.10 -13.62
C GLU A 23 -7.69 10.82 -12.81
N ALA A 24 -7.29 9.68 -13.37
CA ALA A 24 -7.30 8.39 -12.68
C ALA A 24 -6.35 8.37 -11.47
N SER A 25 -5.16 8.97 -11.60
CA SER A 25 -4.21 9.10 -10.51
C SER A 25 -4.72 10.02 -9.40
N PHE A 26 -5.37 11.14 -9.74
CA PHE A 26 -6.01 12.01 -8.75
C PHE A 26 -7.20 11.33 -8.07
N PHE A 27 -8.01 10.58 -8.81
CA PHE A 27 -9.09 9.78 -8.25
C PHE A 27 -8.55 8.74 -7.25
N LEU A 28 -7.46 8.04 -7.60
CA LEU A 28 -6.78 7.12 -6.70
C LEU A 28 -6.32 7.82 -5.42
N LEU A 29 -5.56 8.91 -5.54
CA LEU A 29 -5.02 9.65 -4.40
C LEU A 29 -6.13 10.23 -3.51
N GLY A 30 -7.14 10.86 -4.11
CA GLY A 30 -8.28 11.42 -3.39
C GLY A 30 -9.07 10.35 -2.65
N SER A 31 -9.30 9.21 -3.30
CA SER A 31 -9.97 8.07 -2.67
C SER A 31 -9.16 7.48 -1.52
N LEU A 32 -7.85 7.32 -1.68
CA LEU A 32 -6.97 6.83 -0.62
C LEU A 32 -6.93 7.79 0.58
N LEU A 33 -6.88 9.10 0.33
CA LEU A 33 -6.96 10.12 1.37
C LEU A 33 -8.31 10.08 2.09
N GLY A 34 -9.41 9.98 1.34
CA GLY A 34 -10.76 9.86 1.92
C GLY A 34 -10.89 8.63 2.81
N VAL A 35 -10.40 7.46 2.37
CA VAL A 35 -10.35 6.24 3.18
C VAL A 35 -9.50 6.44 4.43
N PHE A 36 -8.33 7.07 4.31
CA PHE A 36 -7.45 7.35 5.44
C PHE A 36 -8.14 8.24 6.48
N VAL A 37 -8.80 9.33 6.05
CA VAL A 37 -9.56 10.23 6.93
C VAL A 37 -10.71 9.49 7.59
N LEU A 38 -11.49 8.70 6.84
CA LEU A 38 -12.61 7.91 7.38
C LEU A 38 -12.14 6.94 8.47
N VAL A 39 -11.05 6.19 8.23
CA VAL A 39 -10.46 5.29 9.23
C VAL A 39 -9.91 6.09 10.43
N GLY A 40 -9.34 7.26 10.20
CA GLY A 40 -8.89 8.17 11.25
C GLY A 40 -10.03 8.63 12.16
N LEU A 41 -11.15 9.07 11.59
CA LEU A 41 -12.36 9.47 12.32
C LEU A 41 -12.93 8.30 13.12
N LEU A 42 -13.04 7.12 12.49
CA LEU A 42 -13.48 5.90 13.17
C LEU A 42 -12.57 5.49 14.31
N ARG A 43 -11.30 5.94 14.36
CA ARG A 43 -10.35 5.64 15.44
C ARG A 43 -10.07 6.81 16.38
N ALA A 44 -10.65 7.98 16.12
CA ALA A 44 -10.37 9.20 16.88
C ALA A 44 -10.51 9.04 18.41
N PRO A 45 -11.52 8.34 18.96
CA PRO A 45 -11.63 8.16 20.41
C PRO A 45 -10.41 7.47 21.04
N PHE A 46 -9.81 6.48 20.36
CA PHE A 46 -8.61 5.79 20.83
C PHE A 46 -7.38 6.68 20.77
N THR A 47 -7.25 7.46 19.70
CA THR A 47 -6.15 8.40 19.53
C THR A 47 -6.22 9.51 20.57
N ILE A 48 -7.42 10.04 20.86
CA ILE A 48 -7.64 11.04 21.93
C ILE A 48 -7.22 10.46 23.28
N ILE A 49 -7.65 9.25 23.63
CA ILE A 49 -7.22 8.59 24.89
C ILE A 49 -5.71 8.38 24.92
N TYR A 50 -5.09 8.00 23.81
CA TYR A 50 -3.64 7.85 23.70
C TYR A 50 -2.90 9.15 24.01
N PHE A 51 -3.40 10.30 23.56
CA PHE A 51 -2.85 11.62 23.90
C PHE A 51 -3.13 12.00 25.36
N ILE A 52 -4.37 11.86 25.84
CA ILE A 52 -4.77 12.21 27.22
C ILE A 52 -3.97 11.42 28.25
N THR A 53 -3.76 10.13 28.00
CA THR A 53 -3.01 9.25 28.92
C THR A 53 -1.49 9.51 28.91
N GLY A 54 -1.01 10.49 28.12
CA GLY A 54 0.40 10.82 28.02
C GLY A 54 1.25 9.71 27.40
N ARG A 55 0.62 8.67 26.82
CA ARG A 55 1.33 7.50 26.25
C ARG A 55 2.19 7.86 25.05
N PHE A 56 1.92 8.99 24.40
CA PHE A 56 2.79 9.53 23.35
C PHE A 56 4.17 9.95 23.89
N LYS A 57 4.28 10.34 25.17
CA LYS A 57 5.55 10.72 25.82
C LYS A 57 6.37 9.52 26.26
N GLN A 58 5.78 8.32 26.30
CA GLN A 58 6.44 7.10 26.82
C GLN A 58 7.50 6.51 25.86
N GLY A 59 7.81 7.18 24.75
CA GLY A 59 8.91 6.82 23.86
C GLY A 59 8.66 5.58 23.01
N TRP A 60 9.39 5.50 21.90
CA TRP A 60 9.37 4.40 20.92
C TRP A 60 10.33 3.26 21.25
N THR A 61 11.00 3.33 22.39
CA THR A 61 11.91 2.30 22.88
C THR A 61 11.09 1.14 23.41
N LEU A 62 11.26 -0.03 22.78
CA LEU A 62 10.79 -1.33 23.26
C LEU A 62 10.71 -1.33 24.78
N ARG A 63 9.48 -1.38 25.31
CA ARG A 63 9.27 -1.61 26.73
C ARG A 63 9.81 -3.01 27.02
N ARG A 64 11.10 -3.11 27.35
CA ARG A 64 11.57 -4.21 28.17
C ARG A 64 10.95 -3.94 29.51
N ASN A 65 9.84 -4.60 29.77
CA ASN A 65 9.05 -4.38 30.96
C ASN A 65 9.84 -5.02 32.12
N SER A 66 10.85 -4.31 32.63
CA SER A 66 11.62 -4.74 33.81
C SER A 66 10.72 -4.94 35.01
N GLN A 67 9.60 -4.21 35.07
CA GLN A 67 8.56 -4.38 36.09
C GLN A 67 7.69 -5.63 35.95
N THR A 68 7.81 -6.43 34.88
CA THR A 68 7.16 -7.76 34.82
C THR A 68 8.04 -8.89 35.33
N SER A 69 9.30 -8.63 35.70
CA SER A 69 10.18 -9.66 36.25
C SER A 69 10.19 -9.70 37.78
N GLU A 70 9.67 -8.68 38.47
CA GLU A 70 9.68 -8.61 39.94
C GLU A 70 8.31 -8.82 40.60
N VAL A 71 7.22 -8.99 39.83
CA VAL A 71 5.88 -9.26 40.39
C VAL A 71 5.19 -10.42 39.69
N THR A 72 5.83 -11.59 39.63
CA THR A 72 5.11 -12.85 39.38
C THR A 72 5.67 -13.98 40.23
N SER A 73 5.47 -13.89 41.54
CA SER A 73 5.23 -15.05 42.41
C SER A 73 3.73 -15.17 42.71
N PHE A 74 2.88 -15.01 41.69
CA PHE A 74 1.48 -15.39 41.79
C PHE A 74 1.30 -16.73 41.09
N ARG A 75 1.51 -17.81 41.87
CA ARG A 75 1.40 -19.21 41.45
C ARG A 75 -0.04 -19.63 41.12
N ASN A 76 -1.03 -18.80 41.47
CA ASN A 76 -2.45 -19.03 41.24
C ASN A 76 -3.08 -17.86 40.46
N TRP A 77 -3.13 -17.98 39.14
CA TRP A 77 -3.88 -17.07 38.25
C TRP A 77 -5.40 -17.23 38.37
N ARG A 78 -5.87 -18.16 39.22
CA ARG A 78 -7.28 -18.44 39.47
C ARG A 78 -7.80 -17.63 40.66
N VAL A 79 -7.61 -16.31 40.62
CA VAL A 79 -8.37 -15.42 41.51
C VAL A 79 -9.75 -15.27 40.87
N LYS A 80 -10.79 -15.77 41.54
CA LYS A 80 -12.19 -15.52 41.16
C LYS A 80 -12.41 -14.04 41.36
N GLY A 81 -12.10 -13.22 40.35
CA GLY A 81 -12.20 -11.78 40.44
C GLY A 81 -13.60 -11.43 40.92
N SER A 82 -13.71 -10.86 42.12
CA SER A 82 -14.91 -10.11 42.46
C SER A 82 -15.06 -9.06 41.36
N ARG A 83 -16.27 -8.91 40.81
CA ARG A 83 -16.51 -7.74 39.96
C ARG A 83 -16.18 -6.55 40.85
N PHE A 84 -15.18 -5.76 40.49
CA PHE A 84 -14.94 -4.44 41.07
C PHE A 84 -16.11 -3.54 40.63
N THR A 85 -17.29 -3.79 41.20
CA THR A 85 -18.43 -2.89 41.13
C THR A 85 -18.23 -1.93 42.28
N ILE A 86 -17.72 -0.73 42.01
CA ILE A 86 -17.83 0.36 42.97
C ILE A 86 -19.33 0.68 43.06
N SER A 87 -20.00 0.14 44.07
CA SER A 87 -21.41 0.38 44.33
C SER A 87 -21.63 1.87 44.62
N GLY A 88 -22.60 2.50 43.93
CA GLY A 88 -23.01 3.89 44.17
C GLY A 88 -22.49 4.94 43.18
N LEU A 89 -21.48 4.63 42.35
CA LEU A 89 -21.05 5.53 41.27
C LEU A 89 -21.77 5.17 39.95
N LYS A 90 -22.77 5.97 39.55
CA LYS A 90 -23.35 5.86 38.21
C LYS A 90 -22.35 6.39 37.18
N PRO A 91 -21.99 5.61 36.14
CA PRO A 91 -21.09 6.09 35.10
C PRO A 91 -21.72 7.29 34.37
N ARG A 92 -20.90 8.27 34.00
CA ARG A 92 -21.37 9.42 33.19
C ARG A 92 -21.87 8.90 31.83
N ARG A 93 -22.87 9.57 31.24
CA ARG A 93 -23.41 9.21 29.89
C ARG A 93 -22.30 9.07 28.84
N THR A 94 -21.28 9.93 28.89
CA THR A 94 -20.12 9.87 27.99
C THR A 94 -19.30 8.58 28.13
N GLN A 95 -19.18 8.03 29.35
CA GLN A 95 -18.51 6.76 29.60
C GLN A 95 -19.33 5.58 29.06
N GLN A 96 -20.66 5.63 29.20
CA GLN A 96 -21.56 4.59 28.66
C GLN A 96 -21.46 4.53 27.13
N LEU A 97 -21.58 5.67 26.45
CA LEU A 97 -21.46 5.76 24.98
C LEU A 97 -20.07 5.27 24.50
N PHE A 98 -19.00 5.60 25.22
CA PHE A 98 -17.67 5.14 24.88
C PHE A 98 -17.52 3.62 25.03
N ILE A 99 -18.10 3.02 26.08
CA ILE A 99 -18.10 1.57 26.29
C ILE A 99 -18.91 0.85 25.20
N GLU A 100 -20.08 1.39 24.82
CA GLU A 100 -20.89 0.86 23.72
C GLU A 100 -20.14 0.92 22.38
N TYR A 101 -19.52 2.06 22.08
CA TYR A 101 -18.66 2.20 20.91
C TYR A 101 -17.49 1.20 20.94
N LEU A 102 -16.79 1.06 22.07
CA LEU A 102 -15.69 0.10 22.23
C LEU A 102 -16.16 -1.33 21.98
N TYR A 103 -17.32 -1.69 22.49
CA TYR A 103 -17.91 -3.01 22.33
C TYR A 103 -18.13 -3.32 20.85
N TRP A 104 -18.82 -2.43 20.12
CA TRP A 104 -19.09 -2.62 18.70
C TRP A 104 -17.83 -2.56 17.85
N TYR A 105 -16.93 -1.61 18.13
CA TYR A 105 -15.64 -1.51 17.46
C TYR A 105 -14.84 -2.80 17.64
N ASN A 106 -14.69 -3.31 18.85
CA ASN A 106 -13.93 -4.54 19.10
C ASN A 106 -14.61 -5.77 18.49
N ARG A 107 -15.94 -5.85 18.59
CA ARG A 107 -16.73 -6.93 17.98
C ARG A 107 -16.50 -6.99 16.48
N VAL A 108 -16.54 -5.87 15.76
CA VAL A 108 -16.37 -5.86 14.30
C VAL A 108 -14.89 -5.92 13.91
N ALA A 109 -14.02 -5.15 14.56
CA ALA A 109 -12.64 -4.95 14.12
C ALA A 109 -11.69 -6.10 14.52
N LEU A 110 -11.95 -6.78 15.65
CA LEU A 110 -11.06 -7.80 16.20
C LEU A 110 -11.54 -9.24 15.96
N GLN A 111 -12.72 -9.42 15.34
CA GLN A 111 -13.15 -10.74 14.91
C GLN A 111 -12.13 -11.34 13.93
N SER A 112 -11.63 -12.52 14.26
CA SER A 112 -10.74 -13.31 13.41
C SER A 112 -11.55 -14.01 12.33
N VAL A 113 -11.11 -13.93 11.09
CA VAL A 113 -11.70 -14.72 10.00
C VAL A 113 -11.41 -16.20 10.24
N TRP A 114 -12.45 -17.03 10.15
CA TRP A 114 -12.37 -18.46 10.40
C TRP A 114 -11.21 -19.09 9.58
N ARG A 115 -10.34 -19.87 10.24
CA ARG A 115 -9.08 -20.47 9.73
C ARG A 115 -7.88 -19.55 9.45
N CYS A 116 -8.01 -18.22 9.54
CA CYS A 116 -6.90 -17.27 9.32
C CYS A 116 -6.70 -16.34 10.51
N GLN A 117 -6.05 -16.85 11.57
CA GLN A 117 -5.74 -16.09 12.79
C GLN A 117 -4.92 -14.80 12.55
N LEU A 118 -4.28 -14.65 11.39
CA LEU A 118 -3.46 -13.48 11.04
C LEU A 118 -4.27 -12.29 10.47
N LEU A 119 -5.49 -12.53 9.96
CA LEU A 119 -6.32 -11.51 9.32
C LEU A 119 -7.57 -11.23 10.17
N THR A 120 -7.60 -10.06 10.80
CA THR A 120 -8.79 -9.52 11.45
C THR A 120 -9.75 -8.95 10.40
N LEU A 121 -11.06 -8.97 10.66
CA LEU A 121 -12.07 -8.43 9.73
C LEU A 121 -11.75 -7.00 9.29
N ALA A 122 -11.29 -6.13 10.20
CA ALA A 122 -10.88 -4.77 9.84
C ALA A 122 -9.74 -4.73 8.80
N LYS A 123 -8.74 -5.62 8.90
CA LYS A 123 -7.64 -5.67 7.92
C LYS A 123 -8.16 -6.14 6.56
N LEU A 124 -9.10 -7.08 6.54
CA LEU A 124 -9.71 -7.59 5.33
C LEU A 124 -10.56 -6.51 4.65
N LEU A 125 -11.41 -5.80 5.40
CA LEU A 125 -12.23 -4.70 4.87
C LEU A 125 -11.36 -3.58 4.28
N ILE A 126 -10.32 -3.14 5.01
CA ILE A 126 -9.38 -2.13 4.50
C ILE A 126 -8.68 -2.64 3.24
N ALA A 127 -8.27 -3.92 3.20
CA ALA A 127 -7.62 -4.49 2.04
C ALA A 127 -8.54 -4.54 0.82
N LEU A 128 -9.79 -4.98 1.00
CA LEU A 128 -10.78 -5.03 -0.08
C LEU A 128 -11.11 -3.63 -0.59
N LEU A 129 -11.34 -2.67 0.31
CA LEU A 129 -11.60 -1.28 -0.04
C LEU A 129 -10.42 -0.68 -0.83
N TYR A 130 -9.19 -0.92 -0.39
CA TYR A 130 -7.98 -0.50 -1.10
C TYR A 130 -7.89 -1.12 -2.50
N ILE A 131 -8.06 -2.45 -2.61
CA ILE A 131 -8.02 -3.14 -3.91
C ILE A 131 -9.12 -2.62 -4.83
N MET A 132 -10.33 -2.41 -4.31
CA MET A 132 -11.47 -1.84 -5.05
C MET A 132 -11.11 -0.47 -5.61
N VAL A 133 -10.54 0.43 -4.81
CA VAL A 133 -10.10 1.76 -5.26
C VAL A 133 -9.04 1.65 -6.38
N VAL A 134 -8.08 0.74 -6.25
CA VAL A 134 -7.06 0.51 -7.29
C VAL A 134 -7.68 -0.01 -8.58
N ILE A 135 -8.60 -0.98 -8.50
CA ILE A 135 -9.32 -1.52 -9.67
C ILE A 135 -10.16 -0.43 -10.34
N LEU A 136 -10.94 0.33 -9.58
CA LEU A 136 -11.72 1.45 -10.12
C LEU A 136 -10.81 2.47 -10.80
N SER A 137 -9.63 2.75 -10.22
CA SER A 137 -8.65 3.65 -10.82
C SER A 137 -8.07 3.12 -12.13
N LEU A 138 -7.90 1.79 -12.29
CA LEU A 138 -7.43 1.16 -13.53
C LEU A 138 -8.50 1.24 -14.65
N PHE A 139 -9.76 1.01 -14.31
CA PHE A 139 -10.89 0.95 -15.26
C PHE A 139 -11.64 2.29 -15.43
N TRP A 140 -11.26 3.34 -14.71
CA TRP A 140 -11.96 4.63 -14.77
C TRP A 140 -11.99 5.22 -16.19
N LYS A 141 -13.19 5.42 -16.76
CA LYS A 141 -13.39 5.81 -18.17
C LYS A 141 -12.67 4.89 -19.18
N ASN A 142 -12.52 3.60 -18.86
CA ASN A 142 -11.68 2.66 -19.61
C ASN A 142 -12.22 1.22 -19.49
N TRP A 143 -13.49 1.05 -19.85
CA TRP A 143 -14.22 -0.20 -19.61
C TRP A 143 -14.05 -1.22 -20.74
N ARG A 144 -13.80 -0.75 -21.97
CA ARG A 144 -13.63 -1.61 -23.14
C ARG A 144 -12.18 -2.08 -23.29
N ALA A 145 -11.98 -3.27 -23.85
CA ALA A 145 -10.66 -3.89 -23.95
C ALA A 145 -9.69 -3.14 -24.89
N ASP A 146 -10.22 -2.61 -26.00
CA ASP A 146 -9.53 -1.76 -26.96
C ASP A 146 -9.08 -0.44 -26.33
N GLU A 147 -9.96 0.20 -25.56
CA GLU A 147 -9.60 1.38 -24.78
C GLU A 147 -8.49 1.06 -23.76
N PHE A 148 -8.59 -0.09 -23.08
CA PHE A 148 -7.60 -0.50 -22.09
C PHE A 148 -6.22 -0.74 -22.69
N LEU A 149 -6.17 -1.38 -23.87
CA LEU A 149 -4.94 -1.58 -24.64
C LEU A 149 -4.36 -0.25 -25.13
N SER A 150 -5.19 0.66 -25.66
CA SER A 150 -4.73 1.98 -26.07
C SER A 150 -4.10 2.77 -24.92
N ARG A 151 -4.56 2.52 -23.68
CA ARG A 151 -4.11 3.16 -22.45
C ARG A 151 -3.09 2.33 -21.64
N PHE A 152 -2.25 1.55 -22.33
CA PHE A 152 -1.26 0.64 -21.74
C PHE A 152 -0.30 1.24 -20.69
N ARG A 153 -0.06 2.56 -20.68
CA ARG A 153 0.79 3.24 -19.69
C ARG A 153 0.11 3.45 -18.33
N ARG A 154 -1.22 3.40 -18.28
CA ARG A 154 -2.00 3.71 -17.07
C ARG A 154 -1.64 2.85 -15.85
N PRO A 155 -1.47 1.51 -15.98
CA PRO A 155 -1.07 0.69 -14.83
C PRO A 155 0.31 1.09 -14.28
N ALA A 156 1.24 1.56 -15.12
CA ALA A 156 2.53 2.07 -14.67
C ALA A 156 2.40 3.37 -13.86
N PHE A 157 1.55 4.30 -14.30
CA PHE A 157 1.26 5.52 -13.54
C PHE A 157 0.64 5.22 -12.17
N ILE A 158 -0.35 4.31 -12.14
CA ILE A 158 -0.98 3.87 -10.89
C ILE A 158 0.03 3.22 -9.96
N ALA A 159 0.93 2.38 -10.47
CA ALA A 159 2.02 1.78 -9.70
C ALA A 159 2.97 2.85 -9.12
N THR A 160 3.36 3.83 -9.95
CA THR A 160 4.32 4.88 -9.58
C THR A 160 3.78 5.80 -8.49
N VAL A 161 2.51 6.21 -8.58
CA VAL A 161 1.84 7.07 -7.60
C VAL A 161 1.75 6.42 -6.21
N GLN A 162 1.77 5.08 -6.14
CA GLN A 162 1.76 4.33 -4.88
C GLN A 162 3.15 4.22 -4.22
N LEU A 163 4.25 4.50 -4.95
CA LEU A 163 5.61 4.34 -4.41
C LEU A 163 5.87 5.21 -3.17
N PRO A 164 5.53 6.52 -3.13
CA PRO A 164 5.70 7.33 -1.92
C PRO A 164 4.95 6.76 -0.71
N LEU A 165 3.70 6.33 -0.93
CA LEU A 165 2.89 5.69 0.11
C LEU A 165 3.54 4.39 0.62
N MET A 166 4.11 3.59 -0.29
CA MET A 166 4.81 2.36 0.05
C MET A 166 5.99 2.60 1.01
N PHE A 167 6.76 3.68 0.82
CA PHE A 167 7.87 4.05 1.72
C PHE A 167 7.39 4.55 3.07
N LEU A 168 6.36 5.41 3.08
CA LEU A 168 5.75 5.90 4.31
C LEU A 168 5.28 4.74 5.21
N LEU A 169 4.70 3.70 4.61
CA LEU A 169 4.22 2.51 5.33
C LEU A 169 5.35 1.55 5.76
N ALA A 170 6.52 1.62 5.15
CA ALA A 170 7.68 0.79 5.48
C ALA A 170 8.43 1.29 6.73
N MET A 171 8.36 2.60 7.00
CA MET A 171 9.07 3.21 8.12
C MET A 171 8.46 2.83 9.46
N LYS A 172 9.32 2.54 10.46
CA LYS A 172 8.90 2.29 11.84
C LYS A 172 8.31 3.55 12.48
N ASN A 173 8.88 4.72 12.19
CA ASN A 173 8.40 6.02 12.64
C ASN A 173 7.57 6.68 11.54
N ASN A 174 6.28 6.36 11.47
CA ASN A 174 5.35 6.95 10.53
C ASN A 174 4.22 7.71 11.26
N ILE A 175 3.45 8.50 10.51
CA ILE A 175 2.35 9.33 11.06
C ILE A 175 1.35 8.48 11.85
N CYS A 176 1.03 7.28 11.38
CA CYS A 176 0.12 6.37 12.08
C CYS A 176 0.67 5.91 13.45
N GLY A 177 1.99 5.84 13.56
CA GLY A 177 2.71 5.68 14.82
C GLY A 177 2.40 6.75 15.85
N PHE A 178 2.42 8.02 15.42
CA PHE A 178 2.06 9.16 16.25
C PHE A 178 0.60 9.10 16.74
N LEU A 179 -0.28 8.46 15.96
CA LEU A 179 -1.69 8.22 16.32
C LEU A 179 -1.89 7.00 17.24
N GLY A 180 -0.81 6.38 17.75
CA GLY A 180 -0.86 5.22 18.64
C GLY A 180 -1.06 3.88 17.93
N VAL A 181 -0.78 3.80 16.62
CA VAL A 181 -0.90 2.55 15.85
C VAL A 181 0.47 1.87 15.73
N GLY A 182 0.57 0.65 16.29
CA GLY A 182 1.81 -0.14 16.22
C GLY A 182 2.21 -0.53 14.79
N PHE A 183 3.52 -0.56 14.54
CA PHE A 183 4.13 -0.87 13.24
C PHE A 183 3.64 -2.19 12.62
N GLU A 184 3.44 -3.24 13.43
CA GLU A 184 2.96 -4.54 12.94
C GLU A 184 1.61 -4.47 12.24
N ARG A 185 0.74 -3.56 12.70
CA ARG A 185 -0.59 -3.34 12.12
C ARG A 185 -0.49 -2.62 10.77
N ILE A 186 0.46 -1.70 10.62
CA ILE A 186 0.67 -0.89 9.42
C ILE A 186 1.46 -1.66 8.36
N ASN A 187 2.41 -2.50 8.78
CA ASN A 187 3.25 -3.28 7.88
C ASN A 187 2.45 -4.26 7.00
N PHE A 188 1.23 -4.63 7.40
CA PHE A 188 0.31 -5.33 6.50
C PHE A 188 -0.05 -4.51 5.26
N LEU A 189 -0.27 -3.21 5.41
CA LEU A 189 -0.56 -2.29 4.30
C LEU A 189 0.65 -2.12 3.39
N HIS A 190 1.87 -2.00 3.94
CA HIS A 190 3.10 -1.97 3.12
C HIS A 190 3.18 -3.19 2.19
N ARG A 191 2.89 -4.40 2.71
CA ARG A 191 2.83 -5.62 1.90
C ARG A 191 1.72 -5.62 0.86
N LEU A 192 0.54 -5.09 1.21
CA LEU A 192 -0.60 -5.01 0.31
C LEU A 192 -0.30 -4.05 -0.86
N VAL A 193 0.20 -2.85 -0.55
CA VAL A 193 0.60 -1.85 -1.54
C VAL A 193 1.73 -2.37 -2.41
N GLY A 194 2.78 -2.98 -1.84
CA GLY A 194 3.88 -3.56 -2.61
C GLY A 194 3.39 -4.60 -3.62
N ARG A 195 2.46 -5.48 -3.23
CA ARG A 195 1.85 -6.46 -4.15
C ARG A 195 1.05 -5.80 -5.27
N THR A 196 0.27 -4.74 -4.98
CA THR A 196 -0.49 -4.05 -6.03
C THR A 196 0.42 -3.30 -7.01
N VAL A 197 1.52 -2.70 -6.55
CA VAL A 197 2.52 -2.07 -7.42
C VAL A 197 3.16 -3.10 -8.35
N VAL A 198 3.55 -4.28 -7.83
CA VAL A 198 4.10 -5.37 -8.64
C VAL A 198 3.07 -5.86 -9.67
N LEU A 199 1.83 -6.11 -9.26
CA LEU A 199 0.76 -6.55 -10.18
C LEU A 199 0.48 -5.52 -11.27
N CYS A 200 0.39 -4.23 -10.93
CA CYS A 200 0.21 -3.16 -11.91
C CYS A 200 1.39 -3.07 -12.89
N SER A 201 2.61 -3.33 -12.41
CA SER A 201 3.83 -3.34 -13.24
C SER A 201 3.86 -4.54 -14.19
N ILE A 202 3.41 -5.72 -13.73
CA ILE A 202 3.22 -6.90 -14.59
C ILE A 202 2.17 -6.61 -15.67
N ILE A 203 1.01 -6.04 -15.30
CA ILE A 203 -0.03 -5.67 -16.26
C ILE A 203 0.54 -4.69 -17.29
N HIS A 204 1.28 -3.66 -16.86
CA HIS A 204 1.94 -2.72 -17.77
C HIS A 204 2.87 -3.43 -18.77
N ALA A 205 3.73 -4.33 -18.28
CA ALA A 205 4.65 -5.08 -19.13
C ALA A 205 3.90 -5.97 -20.15
N VAL A 206 2.85 -6.67 -19.71
CA VAL A 206 2.02 -7.49 -20.62
C VAL A 206 1.33 -6.63 -21.68
N LEU A 207 0.83 -5.45 -21.34
CA LEU A 207 0.20 -4.55 -22.31
C LEU A 207 1.21 -4.01 -23.32
N ILE A 208 2.44 -3.68 -22.90
CA ILE A 208 3.53 -3.32 -23.83
C ILE A 208 3.79 -4.47 -24.81
N LEU A 209 3.91 -5.70 -24.30
CA LEU A 209 4.15 -6.88 -25.14
C LEU A 209 3.03 -7.14 -26.15
N LYS A 210 1.78 -6.73 -25.84
CA LYS A 210 0.64 -6.85 -26.76
C LYS A 210 0.53 -5.72 -27.78
N VAL A 211 0.90 -4.50 -27.41
CA VAL A 211 0.74 -3.31 -28.27
C VAL A 211 1.93 -3.10 -29.20
N GLN A 212 3.11 -3.59 -28.83
CA GLN A 212 4.30 -3.46 -29.66
C GLN A 212 4.17 -4.23 -30.98
N VAL A 213 4.66 -3.62 -32.05
CA VAL A 213 4.71 -4.21 -33.40
C VAL A 213 6.10 -4.67 -33.80
N PHE A 214 7.12 -4.37 -32.98
CA PHE A 214 8.52 -4.74 -33.25
C PHE A 214 8.82 -6.18 -32.83
N PRO A 215 9.69 -6.89 -33.56
CA PRO A 215 10.21 -8.17 -33.11
C PRO A 215 10.98 -8.01 -31.79
N LEU A 216 10.87 -9.00 -30.89
CA LEU A 216 11.44 -8.94 -29.54
C LEU A 216 12.92 -8.55 -29.52
N ARG A 217 13.72 -9.05 -30.48
CA ARG A 217 15.15 -8.76 -30.59
C ARG A 217 15.45 -7.26 -30.72
N GLU A 218 14.61 -6.52 -31.45
CA GLU A 218 14.80 -5.07 -31.61
C GLU A 218 14.31 -4.29 -30.41
N LEU A 219 13.26 -4.78 -29.77
CA LEU A 219 12.75 -4.22 -28.53
C LEU A 219 13.80 -4.26 -27.41
N PHE A 220 14.57 -5.35 -27.29
CA PHE A 220 15.67 -5.46 -26.33
C PHE A 220 16.81 -4.45 -26.57
N LYS A 221 16.95 -3.91 -27.79
CA LYS A 221 17.91 -2.83 -28.07
C LYS A 221 17.42 -1.47 -27.56
N GLN A 222 16.13 -1.31 -27.30
CA GLN A 222 15.57 -0.08 -26.76
C GLN A 222 15.88 0.02 -25.26
N SER A 223 16.61 1.07 -24.87
CA SER A 223 16.96 1.33 -23.48
C SER A 223 15.72 1.36 -22.56
N THR A 224 14.61 1.95 -23.03
CA THR A 224 13.33 1.98 -22.30
C THR A 224 12.86 0.58 -21.93
N PHE A 225 12.85 -0.36 -22.88
CA PHE A 225 12.39 -1.72 -22.63
C PHE A 225 13.35 -2.47 -21.71
N MET A 226 14.66 -2.33 -21.93
CA MET A 226 15.69 -2.98 -21.10
C MET A 226 15.59 -2.54 -19.63
N PHE A 227 15.56 -1.24 -19.34
CA PHE A 227 15.43 -0.74 -17.96
C PHE A 227 14.05 -1.07 -17.35
N GLY A 228 12.99 -1.14 -18.17
CA GLY A 228 11.68 -1.61 -17.74
C GLY A 228 11.71 -3.08 -17.27
N MET A 229 12.37 -3.95 -18.04
CA MET A 229 12.56 -5.35 -17.69
C MET A 229 13.43 -5.54 -16.45
N ILE A 230 14.53 -4.77 -16.32
CA ILE A 230 15.37 -4.77 -15.11
C ILE A 230 14.55 -4.36 -13.89
N SER A 231 13.72 -3.32 -14.01
CA SER A 231 12.85 -2.86 -12.92
C SER A 231 11.85 -3.95 -12.52
N LEU A 232 11.17 -4.57 -13.49
CA LEU A 232 10.19 -5.63 -13.25
C LEU A 232 10.85 -6.88 -12.62
N ALA A 233 11.99 -7.32 -13.16
CA ALA A 233 12.75 -8.44 -12.63
C ALA A 233 13.18 -8.19 -11.19
N THR A 234 13.69 -6.98 -10.90
CA THR A 234 14.05 -6.56 -9.54
C THR A 234 12.84 -6.60 -8.60
N MET A 235 11.69 -6.07 -9.01
CA MET A 235 10.45 -6.10 -8.23
C MET A 235 9.95 -7.51 -7.93
N ILE A 236 10.02 -8.41 -8.92
CA ILE A 236 9.66 -9.82 -8.74
C ILE A 236 10.62 -10.48 -7.77
N PHE A 237 11.93 -10.30 -7.96
CA PHE A 237 12.96 -10.84 -7.07
C PHE A 237 12.78 -10.38 -5.61
N LEU A 238 12.54 -9.08 -5.40
CA LEU A 238 12.22 -8.51 -4.09
C LEU A 238 10.95 -9.12 -3.49
N THR A 239 9.93 -9.39 -4.32
CA THR A 239 8.69 -10.01 -3.86
C THR A 239 8.90 -11.46 -3.45
N LEU A 240 9.68 -12.23 -4.22
CA LEU A 240 10.01 -13.63 -3.93
C LEU A 240 10.77 -13.75 -2.62
N THR A 241 11.81 -12.94 -2.41
CA THR A 241 12.58 -12.92 -1.14
C THR A 241 11.74 -12.45 0.05
N SER A 242 10.66 -11.69 -0.19
CA SER A 242 9.73 -11.20 0.82
C SER A 242 8.65 -12.21 1.26
N ILE A 243 8.58 -13.38 0.61
CA ILE A 243 7.60 -14.42 0.93
C ILE A 243 7.79 -14.91 2.38
N GLY A 244 6.66 -15.21 3.06
CA GLY A 244 6.61 -15.48 4.49
C GLY A 244 7.62 -16.52 4.99
N PRO A 245 7.65 -17.73 4.41
CA PRO A 245 8.66 -18.77 4.71
C PRO A 245 10.11 -18.30 4.60
N ILE A 246 10.48 -17.68 3.47
CA ILE A 246 11.87 -17.23 3.20
C ILE A 246 12.29 -16.16 4.21
N ARG A 247 11.45 -15.13 4.38
CA ARG A 247 11.72 -14.04 5.33
C ARG A 247 11.85 -14.54 6.78
N LYS A 248 11.04 -15.53 7.18
CA LYS A 248 11.10 -16.09 8.54
C LYS A 248 12.40 -16.85 8.78
N ARG A 249 12.93 -17.56 7.77
CA ARG A 249 14.14 -18.37 7.89
C ARG A 249 15.42 -17.56 7.72
N PHE A 250 15.42 -16.56 6.86
CA PHE A 250 16.60 -15.76 6.50
C PHE A 250 16.32 -14.26 6.64
N TYR A 251 15.88 -13.82 7.82
CA TYR A 251 15.42 -12.44 8.03
C TYR A 251 16.49 -11.38 7.72
N GLN A 252 17.74 -11.59 8.17
CA GLN A 252 18.82 -10.61 7.96
C GLN A 252 19.19 -10.48 6.47
N CYS A 253 19.28 -11.61 5.76
CA CYS A 253 19.52 -11.62 4.33
C CYS A 253 18.35 -10.96 3.57
N PHE A 254 17.10 -11.31 3.92
CA PHE A 254 15.91 -10.65 3.39
C PHE A 254 16.02 -9.13 3.54
N LEU A 255 16.31 -8.63 4.75
CA LEU A 255 16.34 -7.19 5.00
C LEU A 255 17.42 -6.49 4.17
N ALA A 256 18.64 -7.04 4.14
CA ALA A 256 19.74 -6.49 3.36
C ALA A 256 19.42 -6.48 1.85
N VAL A 257 18.99 -7.61 1.30
CA VAL A 257 18.61 -7.74 -0.11
C VAL A 257 17.43 -6.82 -0.45
N HIS A 258 16.47 -6.67 0.45
CA HIS A 258 15.29 -5.84 0.21
C HIS A 258 15.63 -4.36 0.14
N VAL A 259 16.52 -3.87 1.02
CA VAL A 259 16.99 -2.48 1.02
C VAL A 259 17.88 -2.20 -0.19
N LEU A 260 18.87 -3.07 -0.46
CA LEU A 260 19.78 -2.88 -1.60
C LEU A 260 19.04 -3.01 -2.95
N GLY A 261 18.18 -4.00 -3.08
CA GLY A 261 17.38 -4.19 -4.28
C GLY A 261 16.39 -3.05 -4.51
N TYR A 262 15.92 -2.37 -3.46
CA TYR A 262 15.13 -1.15 -3.61
C TYR A 262 15.94 0.02 -4.20
N ILE A 263 17.19 0.21 -3.76
CA ILE A 263 18.07 1.24 -4.34
C ILE A 263 18.28 0.97 -5.84
N LEU A 264 18.54 -0.29 -6.19
CA LEU A 264 18.63 -0.72 -7.59
C LEU A 264 17.32 -0.47 -8.36
N LEU A 265 16.17 -0.77 -7.75
CA LEU A 265 14.86 -0.52 -8.36
C LEU A 265 14.64 0.96 -8.66
N LEU A 266 14.96 1.86 -7.72
CA LEU A 266 14.85 3.30 -7.97
C LEU A 266 15.73 3.75 -9.13
N PHE A 267 16.97 3.29 -9.17
CA PHE A 267 17.89 3.63 -10.25
C PHE A 267 17.37 3.13 -11.60
N ALA A 268 16.92 1.87 -11.67
CA ALA A 268 16.36 1.29 -12.88
C ALA A 268 15.08 2.01 -13.34
N LEU A 269 14.20 2.38 -12.39
CA LEU A 269 13.00 3.17 -12.68
C LEU A 269 13.34 4.57 -13.19
N TRP A 270 14.32 5.24 -12.58
CA TRP A 270 14.78 6.55 -13.05
C TRP A 270 15.28 6.47 -14.50
N LYS A 271 16.13 5.49 -14.81
CA LYS A 271 16.61 5.25 -16.18
C LYS A 271 15.50 4.85 -17.15
N HIS A 272 14.52 4.07 -16.71
CA HIS A 272 13.35 3.72 -17.51
C HIS A 272 12.50 4.95 -17.87
N VAL A 273 12.26 5.84 -16.91
CA VAL A 273 11.50 7.07 -17.12
C VAL A 273 12.27 8.05 -17.99
N GLU A 274 13.56 8.25 -17.74
CA GLU A 274 14.47 9.07 -18.56
C GLU A 274 14.44 8.61 -20.03
N ALA A 275 14.66 7.31 -20.28
CA ALA A 275 14.63 6.73 -21.62
C ALA A 275 13.25 6.92 -22.30
N THR A 276 12.15 6.82 -21.53
CA THR A 276 10.80 7.08 -22.04
C THR A 276 10.64 8.52 -22.51
N HIS A 277 11.18 9.49 -21.77
CA HIS A 277 11.12 10.90 -22.14
C HIS A 277 11.98 11.22 -23.36
N LEU A 278 13.20 10.66 -23.43
CA LEU A 278 14.10 10.83 -24.58
C LEU A 278 13.46 10.36 -25.89
N VAL A 279 12.90 9.14 -25.90
CA VAL A 279 12.16 8.63 -27.06
C VAL A 279 10.99 9.56 -27.38
N SER A 280 10.24 10.02 -26.37
CA SER A 280 9.07 10.87 -26.60
C SER A 280 9.39 12.26 -27.18
N ASN A 281 10.59 12.78 -26.92
CA ASN A 281 11.05 14.07 -27.41
C ASN A 281 11.65 13.97 -28.81
N PHE A 282 12.35 12.88 -29.12
CA PHE A 282 12.88 12.62 -30.48
C PHE A 282 11.78 12.68 -31.55
N TRP A 283 10.60 12.09 -31.27
CA TRP A 283 9.43 12.14 -32.16
C TRP A 283 8.68 13.48 -32.17
N LYS A 284 9.10 14.48 -31.37
CA LYS A 284 8.54 15.83 -31.41
C LYS A 284 9.38 16.80 -32.23
N THR A 285 10.68 16.54 -32.31
CA THR A 285 11.66 17.42 -32.96
C THR A 285 11.99 17.02 -34.40
N ASN A 286 11.61 15.81 -34.81
CA ASN A 286 11.73 15.27 -36.16
C ASN A 286 10.33 14.88 -36.66
#